data_AF-A0A4Q4X0H0-F1
#
_entry.id   AF-A0A4Q4X0H0-F1
#
_cell.length_a   1.000
_cell.length_b   1.000
_cell.length_c   1.000
_cell.angle_alpha   90.00
_cell.angle_beta   90.00
_cell.angle_gamma   90.00
#
_symmetry.space_group_name_H-M   'P 1'
#
loop_
_entity.id
_entity.type
_entity.pdbx_description
1 polymer ?
#
loop_
_entity_poly.entity_id
_entity_poly.type
_entity_poly.pdbx_seq_one_letter_code
_entity_poly.pdbx_strand_id
1 'polypeptide(L)'
;MITVEVQPPSQAQAGALLYPPVVVSSESNADYDFVQIVLLDPYGRVLEDQLWGTLTTSMKSVDDGQASGSSGSLQYATFPDLAIAYPGTYTLRVNVVRMDYSSPDASAAVIVSSTTTREINSYEDPVASEVPCKQSYSNLLPYHSSTNF
;
A
#
# COMPACT_ATOMS: atom_id res chain seq x y z
N MET A 1 12.00 -2.04 -1.96
CA MET A 1 11.17 -1.51 -0.85
C MET A 1 9.78 -1.18 -1.37
N ILE A 2 8.73 -1.39 -0.59
CA ILE A 2 7.35 -1.04 -0.97
C ILE A 2 6.93 0.30 -0.34
N THR A 3 6.24 1.14 -1.10
CA THR A 3 5.79 2.48 -0.70
C THR A 3 4.27 2.60 -0.86
N VAL A 4 3.60 3.29 0.06
CA VAL A 4 2.17 3.64 -0.08
C VAL A 4 2.07 4.93 -0.91
N GLU A 5 1.51 4.84 -2.11
CA GLU A 5 1.33 5.97 -3.04
C GLU A 5 0.01 6.71 -2.80
N VAL A 6 -1.03 5.95 -2.47
CA VAL A 6 -2.36 6.49 -2.12
C VAL A 6 -2.76 5.92 -0.78
N GLN A 7 -2.92 6.82 0.18
CA GLN A 7 -3.38 6.50 1.52
C GLN A 7 -4.89 6.22 1.51
N PRO A 8 -5.38 5.22 2.28
CA PRO A 8 -6.81 5.02 2.53
C PRO A 8 -7.39 6.24 3.25
N PRO A 9 -8.71 6.47 3.33
CA PRO A 9 -9.25 7.62 4.06
C PRO A 9 -8.86 7.57 5.55
N SER A 10 -8.74 8.73 6.21
CA SER A 10 -8.56 8.80 7.66
C SER A 10 -9.84 8.46 8.43
N GLN A 11 -10.99 8.59 7.77
CA GLN A 11 -12.30 8.23 8.30
C GLN A 11 -13.07 7.39 7.28
N ALA A 12 -13.69 6.30 7.72
CA ALA A 12 -14.52 5.45 6.87
C ALA A 12 -15.80 5.01 7.60
N GLN A 13 -16.83 4.65 6.84
CA GLN A 13 -18.00 3.97 7.41
C GLN A 13 -17.72 2.46 7.43
N ALA A 14 -18.04 1.80 8.53
CA ALA A 14 -17.99 0.35 8.65
C ALA A 14 -18.91 -0.30 7.59
N GLY A 15 -18.40 -1.34 6.92
CA GLY A 15 -19.06 -2.03 5.83
C GLY A 15 -19.03 -1.30 4.47
N ALA A 16 -18.58 -0.04 4.42
CA ALA A 16 -18.42 0.70 3.17
C ALA A 16 -17.03 0.48 2.56
N LEU A 17 -16.94 0.63 1.24
CA LEU A 17 -15.66 0.59 0.53
C LEU A 17 -14.77 1.77 0.94
N LEU A 18 -13.49 1.50 1.17
CA LEU A 18 -12.49 2.51 1.46
C LEU A 18 -12.21 3.34 0.20
N TYR A 19 -12.49 4.62 0.29
CA TYR A 19 -12.12 5.59 -0.75
C TYR A 19 -11.51 6.83 -0.10
N PRO A 20 -10.29 7.25 -0.52
CA PRO A 20 -9.46 6.73 -1.61
C PRO A 20 -8.98 5.28 -1.44
N PRO A 21 -8.74 4.51 -2.52
CA PRO A 21 -8.25 3.14 -2.43
C PRO A 21 -6.78 3.10 -2.04
N VAL A 22 -6.32 1.98 -1.46
CA VAL A 22 -4.89 1.79 -1.19
C VAL A 22 -4.17 1.46 -2.49
N VAL A 23 -3.13 2.25 -2.79
CA VAL A 23 -2.20 1.98 -3.89
C VAL A 23 -0.79 1.93 -3.33
N VAL A 24 -0.04 0.91 -3.72
CA VAL A 24 1.35 0.73 -3.34
C VAL A 24 2.23 0.59 -4.57
N SER A 25 3.47 1.05 -4.47
CA SER A 25 4.48 0.94 -5.53
C SER A 25 5.73 0.21 -5.05
N SER A 26 6.47 -0.35 -6.01
CA SER A 26 7.84 -0.79 -5.80
C SER A 26 8.65 -0.67 -7.08
N GLU A 27 9.96 -0.64 -6.95
CA GLU A 27 10.87 -0.74 -8.09
C GLU A 27 10.69 -2.09 -8.80
N SER A 28 10.60 -2.07 -10.13
CA SER A 28 10.34 -3.26 -10.97
C SER A 28 11.35 -4.41 -10.84
N ASN A 29 12.56 -4.13 -10.36
CA ASN A 29 13.58 -5.17 -10.14
C ASN A 29 13.34 -5.97 -8.86
N ALA A 30 12.27 -5.67 -8.13
CA ALA A 30 11.95 -6.38 -6.92
C ALA A 30 11.27 -7.71 -7.25
N ASP A 31 11.95 -8.80 -6.90
CA ASP A 31 11.50 -10.18 -7.09
C ASP A 31 10.44 -10.52 -6.04
N TYR A 32 9.18 -10.19 -6.32
CA TYR A 32 8.02 -10.43 -5.46
C TYR A 32 6.96 -11.20 -6.24
N ASP A 33 6.32 -12.20 -5.62
CA ASP A 33 5.26 -12.98 -6.27
C ASP A 33 3.90 -12.29 -6.14
N PHE A 34 3.59 -11.78 -4.94
CA PHE A 34 2.34 -11.07 -4.68
C PHE A 34 2.46 -10.14 -3.47
N VAL A 35 1.47 -9.26 -3.33
CA VAL A 35 1.26 -8.43 -2.15
C VAL A 35 -0.01 -8.86 -1.43
N GLN A 36 0.05 -8.84 -0.11
CA GLN A 36 -1.07 -9.14 0.77
C GLN A 36 -1.35 -7.94 1.66
N ILE A 37 -2.61 -7.59 1.87
CA ILE A 37 -2.99 -6.55 2.82
C ILE A 37 -3.74 -7.16 4.00
N VAL A 38 -3.41 -6.70 5.20
CA VAL A 38 -4.05 -7.13 6.45
C VAL A 38 -4.45 -5.93 7.28
N LEU A 39 -5.51 -6.08 8.09
CA LEU A 39 -5.96 -5.08 9.04
C LEU A 39 -5.30 -5.29 10.40
N LEU A 40 -4.81 -4.20 10.98
CA LEU A 40 -4.22 -4.17 12.31
C LEU A 40 -5.08 -3.36 13.26
N ASP A 41 -5.22 -3.85 14.50
CA ASP A 41 -5.72 -3.06 15.62
C ASP A 41 -4.66 -2.07 16.13
N PRO A 42 -5.00 -1.15 17.08
CA PRO A 42 -4.04 -0.20 17.64
C PRO A 42 -2.88 -0.85 18.41
N TYR A 43 -2.98 -2.14 18.74
CA TYR A 43 -1.95 -2.94 19.41
C TYR A 43 -1.10 -3.74 18.41
N GLY A 44 -1.30 -3.56 17.10
CA GLY A 44 -0.57 -4.22 16.04
C GLY A 44 -0.98 -5.68 15.78
N ARG A 45 -2.13 -6.12 16.32
CA ARG A 45 -2.66 -7.48 16.11
C ARG A 45 -3.39 -7.55 14.79
N VAL A 46 -3.18 -8.64 14.05
CA VAL A 46 -3.88 -8.90 12.79
C VAL A 46 -5.33 -9.33 13.09
N LEU A 47 -6.28 -8.73 12.37
CA LEU A 47 -7.71 -9.04 12.45
C LEU A 47 -8.17 -9.72 11.16
N GLU A 48 -8.14 -11.05 11.13
CA GLU A 48 -8.29 -11.86 9.91
C GLU A 48 -9.68 -11.76 9.27
N ASP A 49 -10.75 -11.58 10.06
CA ASP A 49 -12.14 -11.60 9.57
C ASP A 49 -12.82 -10.22 9.59
N GLN A 50 -12.04 -9.13 9.70
CA GLN A 50 -12.59 -7.77 9.80
C GLN A 50 -12.27 -6.89 8.58
N LEU A 51 -11.55 -7.42 7.59
CA LEU A 51 -11.25 -6.75 6.34
C LEU A 51 -11.77 -7.60 5.18
N TRP A 52 -12.64 -7.01 4.36
CA TRP A 52 -13.26 -7.65 3.21
C TRP A 52 -12.71 -7.06 1.91
N GLY A 53 -12.92 -7.79 0.81
CA GLY A 53 -12.47 -7.39 -0.54
C GLY A 53 -11.31 -8.23 -1.04
N THR A 54 -10.56 -7.69 -2.00
CA THR A 54 -9.35 -8.33 -2.52
C THR A 54 -8.21 -8.14 -1.52
N LEU A 55 -7.85 -9.19 -0.79
CA LEU A 55 -6.77 -9.11 0.22
C LEU A 55 -5.38 -9.46 -0.33
N THR A 56 -5.30 -9.96 -1.56
CA THR A 56 -4.07 -10.40 -2.21
C THR A 56 -4.12 -10.09 -3.70
N THR A 57 -3.04 -9.54 -4.24
CA THR A 57 -2.94 -9.20 -5.66
C THR A 57 -1.48 -9.19 -6.11
N SER A 58 -1.24 -9.25 -7.42
CA SER A 58 0.10 -9.12 -7.99
C SER A 58 0.43 -7.66 -8.30
N MET A 59 1.71 -7.29 -8.22
CA MET A 59 2.17 -6.00 -8.72
C MET A 59 2.17 -6.01 -10.25
N LYS A 60 1.79 -4.89 -10.86
CA LYS A 60 1.71 -4.71 -12.31
C LYS A 60 2.61 -3.57 -12.74
N SER A 61 3.43 -3.79 -13.76
CA SER A 61 4.15 -2.69 -14.40
C SER A 61 3.17 -1.78 -15.12
N VAL A 62 3.37 -0.47 -14.93
CA VAL A 62 2.66 0.55 -15.70
C VAL A 62 3.70 1.19 -16.61
N ASP A 63 3.44 1.19 -17.91
CA ASP A 63 4.27 1.87 -18.89
C ASP A 63 4.00 3.38 -18.77
N ASP A 64 4.84 4.07 -17.99
CA ASP A 64 4.91 5.52 -18.06
C ASP A 64 5.58 5.84 -19.40
N GLY A 65 4.79 6.15 -20.43
CA GLY A 65 5.22 6.37 -21.82
C GLY A 65 6.26 7.49 -22.08
N GLN A 66 7.11 7.81 -21.11
CA GLN A 66 8.33 8.57 -21.26
C GLN A 66 9.40 7.71 -21.95
N ALA A 67 9.45 7.85 -23.27
CA ALA A 67 10.61 7.51 -24.06
C ALA A 67 11.86 8.24 -23.52
N SER A 68 12.95 7.48 -23.36
CA SER A 68 14.33 7.94 -23.12
C SER A 68 14.64 8.52 -21.73
N GLY A 69 15.15 7.65 -20.85
CA GLY A 69 16.06 8.08 -19.79
C GLY A 69 15.89 7.37 -18.44
N SER A 70 16.38 6.13 -18.33
CA SER A 70 16.90 5.51 -17.09
C SER A 70 16.17 5.78 -15.75
N SER A 71 14.85 5.98 -15.72
CA SER A 71 14.07 5.84 -14.49
C SER A 71 13.63 4.38 -14.41
N GLY A 72 14.01 3.68 -13.34
CA GLY A 72 13.63 2.28 -13.15
C GLY A 72 12.11 2.16 -13.23
N SER A 73 11.59 1.20 -14.02
CA SER A 73 10.15 1.03 -14.15
C SER A 73 9.53 0.77 -12.77
N LEU A 74 8.40 1.40 -12.47
CA LEU A 74 7.66 1.15 -11.23
C LEU A 74 6.59 0.08 -11.49
N GLN A 75 6.36 -0.73 -10.48
CA GLN A 75 5.22 -1.63 -10.43
C GLN A 75 4.26 -1.15 -9.36
N TYR A 76 2.97 -1.37 -9.58
CA TYR A 76 1.91 -0.94 -8.69
C TYR A 76 0.98 -2.09 -8.34
N ALA A 77 0.49 -2.09 -7.11
CA ALA A 77 -0.66 -2.89 -6.71
C ALA A 77 -1.74 -1.97 -6.13
N THR A 78 -2.99 -2.30 -6.42
CA THR A 78 -4.16 -1.51 -6.02
C THR A 78 -5.17 -2.41 -5.35
N PHE A 79 -5.75 -1.91 -4.26
CA PHE A 79 -6.79 -2.56 -3.48
C PHE A 79 -8.06 -1.68 -3.51
N PRO A 80 -8.88 -1.78 -4.57
CA PRO A 80 -9.98 -0.85 -4.83
C PRO A 80 -11.27 -1.19 -4.07
N ASP A 81 -11.37 -2.38 -3.49
CA ASP A 81 -12.60 -2.98 -2.98
C ASP A 81 -12.51 -3.36 -1.49
N LEU A 82 -11.59 -2.73 -0.75
CA LEU A 82 -11.43 -2.98 0.68
C LEU A 82 -12.58 -2.37 1.50
N ALA A 83 -13.08 -3.11 2.48
CA ALA A 83 -14.05 -2.61 3.46
C ALA A 83 -13.73 -3.14 4.86
N ILE A 84 -13.81 -2.26 5.87
CA ILE A 84 -13.62 -2.63 7.28
C ILE A 84 -14.99 -2.99 7.87
N ALA A 85 -15.11 -4.18 8.45
CA ALA A 85 -16.39 -4.73 8.87
C ALA A 85 -17.04 -3.98 10.04
N TYR A 86 -16.23 -3.51 10.98
CA TYR A 86 -16.68 -2.99 12.27
C TYR A 86 -16.10 -1.61 12.59
N PRO A 87 -16.81 -0.82 13.39
CA PRO A 87 -16.29 0.44 13.91
C PRO A 87 -15.07 0.23 14.81
N GLY A 88 -14.12 1.15 14.73
CA GLY A 88 -12.88 1.09 15.49
C GLY A 88 -11.77 1.89 14.84
N THR A 89 -10.58 1.82 15.44
CA THR A 89 -9.38 2.47 14.94
C THR A 89 -8.42 1.42 14.44
N TYR A 90 -7.97 1.57 13.19
CA TYR A 90 -7.20 0.54 12.50
C TYR A 90 -6.05 1.10 11.68
N THR A 91 -5.12 0.24 11.28
CA THR A 91 -4.11 0.53 10.26
C THR A 91 -4.04 -0.64 9.29
N LEU A 92 -3.83 -0.39 8.00
CA LEU A 92 -3.59 -1.45 7.03
C LEU A 92 -2.08 -1.70 6.90
N ARG A 93 -1.67 -2.96 6.97
CA ARG A 93 -0.29 -3.38 6.67
C ARG A 93 -0.27 -4.10 5.33
N VAL A 94 0.55 -3.61 4.41
CA VAL A 94 0.81 -4.25 3.13
C VAL A 94 2.10 -5.05 3.26
N ASN A 95 2.00 -6.37 3.12
CA ASN A 95 3.11 -7.30 3.10
C ASN A 95 3.43 -7.63 1.66
N VAL A 96 4.72 -7.70 1.37
CA VAL A 96 5.24 -8.22 0.11
C VAL A 96 5.74 -9.64 0.34
N VAL A 97 5.31 -10.56 -0.50
CA VAL A 97 5.56 -11.98 -0.32
C VAL A 97 6.34 -12.54 -1.49
N ARG A 98 7.33 -13.38 -1.17
CA ARG A 98 8.04 -14.24 -2.11
C ARG A 98 7.84 -15.70 -1.72
N MET A 99 7.62 -16.56 -2.69
CA MET A 99 7.64 -18.00 -2.54
C MET A 99 9.07 -18.51 -2.54
N ASP A 100 9.48 -19.12 -1.43
CA ASP A 100 10.72 -19.86 -1.32
C ASP A 100 10.51 -21.28 -1.86
N TYR A 101 11.02 -21.53 -3.07
CA TYR A 101 11.00 -22.84 -3.72
C TYR A 101 12.23 -23.69 -3.40
N SER A 102 13.18 -23.19 -2.60
CA SER A 102 14.44 -23.88 -2.31
C SER A 102 14.34 -24.91 -1.18
N SER A 103 13.23 -24.90 -0.44
CA SER A 103 12.96 -25.85 0.64
C SER A 103 12.63 -27.25 0.12
N PRO A 104 13.28 -28.31 0.64
CA PRO A 104 13.02 -29.69 0.25
C PRO A 104 11.67 -30.22 0.79
N ASP A 105 11.10 -29.59 1.82
CA ASP A 105 9.94 -30.10 2.54
C ASP A 105 8.59 -29.50 2.06
N ALA A 106 8.61 -28.28 1.50
CA ALA A 106 7.52 -27.64 0.75
C ALA A 106 7.89 -26.20 0.42
N SER A 107 7.32 -25.63 -0.65
CA SER A 107 7.45 -24.20 -0.94
C SER A 107 6.80 -23.36 0.17
N ALA A 108 7.50 -22.33 0.64
CA ALA A 108 7.05 -21.48 1.75
C ALA A 108 6.81 -20.04 1.30
N ALA A 109 5.69 -19.44 1.69
CA ALA A 109 5.44 -18.02 1.49
C ALA A 109 6.16 -17.19 2.56
N VAL A 110 7.11 -16.36 2.16
CA VAL A 110 7.94 -15.54 3.06
C VAL A 110 7.63 -14.06 2.86
N ILE A 111 7.33 -13.35 3.95
CA ILE A 111 7.21 -11.88 3.93
C ILE A 111 8.62 -11.28 3.82
N VAL A 112 8.91 -10.63 2.70
CA VAL A 112 10.23 -10.05 2.42
C VAL A 112 10.31 -8.55 2.74
N SER A 113 9.17 -7.86 2.74
CA SER A 113 9.06 -6.45 3.09
C SER A 113 7.64 -6.13 3.51
N SER A 114 7.45 -5.05 4.28
CA SER A 114 6.12 -4.55 4.61
C SER A 114 6.12 -3.04 4.79
N THR A 115 4.97 -2.42 4.57
CA THR A 115 4.70 -1.01 4.90
C THR A 115 3.32 -0.88 5.51
N THR A 116 3.06 0.22 6.20
CA THR A 116 1.78 0.50 6.86
C THR A 116 1.18 1.80 6.33
N THR A 117 -0.15 1.85 6.26
CA THR A 117 -0.88 3.08 5.93
C THR A 117 -0.93 4.03 7.13
N ARG A 118 -1.54 5.19 6.93
CA ARG A 118 -2.07 5.98 8.05
C ARG A 118 -3.16 5.20 8.80
N GLU A 119 -3.46 5.69 9.99
CA GLU A 119 -4.60 5.25 10.79
C GLU A 119 -5.93 5.59 10.09
N ILE A 120 -6.91 4.70 10.24
CA ILE A 120 -8.28 4.81 9.76
C ILE A 120 -9.21 4.69 10.96
N ASN A 121 -10.06 5.68 11.14
CA ASN A 121 -11.16 5.62 12.10
C ASN A 121 -12.44 5.18 11.36
N SER A 122 -12.92 3.98 11.68
CA SER A 122 -14.15 3.41 11.14
C SER A 122 -15.31 3.69 12.08
N TYR A 123 -16.41 4.22 11.55
CA TYR A 123 -17.62 4.59 12.30
C TYR A 123 -18.84 3.80 11.81
N GLU A 124 -19.86 3.63 12.66
CA GLU A 124 -21.15 3.05 12.24
C GLU A 124 -21.87 3.96 11.23
N ASP A 125 -21.85 5.25 11.52
CA ASP A 125 -22.54 6.27 10.73
C ASP A 125 -21.76 6.62 9.44
N PRO A 126 -22.46 7.04 8.37
CA PRO A 126 -21.83 7.54 7.16
C PRO A 126 -20.89 8.72 7.43
N VAL A 127 -19.72 8.69 6.79
CA VAL A 127 -18.74 9.78 6.81
C VAL A 127 -18.56 10.37 5.42
N ALA A 128 -18.14 11.63 5.35
CA ALA A 128 -17.83 12.28 4.08
C ALA A 128 -16.62 11.62 3.41
N SER A 129 -16.69 11.42 2.09
CA SER A 129 -15.56 10.88 1.33
C SER A 129 -14.38 11.84 1.31
N GLU A 130 -13.17 11.29 1.43
CA GLU A 130 -11.94 12.06 1.30
C GLU A 130 -11.45 12.14 -0.15
N VAL A 131 -10.68 13.19 -0.45
CA VAL A 131 -9.96 13.33 -1.72
C VAL A 131 -8.61 12.60 -1.62
N PRO A 132 -8.14 11.91 -2.67
CA PRO A 132 -6.82 11.28 -2.68
C PRO A 132 -5.71 12.27 -2.32
N CYS A 133 -5.11 12.09 -1.14
CA CYS A 133 -3.91 12.82 -0.76
C CYS A 133 -2.71 12.09 -1.36
N LYS A 134 -2.02 12.72 -2.33
CA LYS A 134 -0.71 12.24 -2.75
C LYS A 134 0.28 12.57 -1.63
N GLN A 135 1.02 11.58 -1.15
CA GLN A 135 2.12 11.83 -0.22
C GLN A 135 3.25 12.51 -1.01
N SER A 136 3.24 13.85 -1.06
CA SER A 136 4.26 14.65 -1.72
C SER A 136 5.63 14.36 -1.12
N TYR A 137 6.60 13.98 -1.95
CA TYR A 137 8.02 13.91 -1.57
C TYR A 137 8.54 15.31 -1.22
N SER A 138 8.33 15.74 0.03
CA SER A 138 9.02 16.90 0.60
C SER A 138 10.44 16.48 0.96
N ASN A 139 11.35 16.37 -0.04
CA ASN A 139 12.80 16.30 0.19
C ASN A 139 13.67 16.59 -1.06
N LEU A 140 13.18 17.36 -2.03
CA LEU A 140 14.02 17.90 -3.11
C LEU A 140 13.98 19.43 -3.09
N LEU A 141 14.67 20.03 -2.11
CA LEU A 141 15.21 21.37 -2.31
C LEU A 141 16.56 21.24 -3.01
N PRO A 142 16.74 21.71 -4.26
CA PRO A 142 18.07 21.87 -4.81
C PRO A 142 18.75 23.04 -4.09
N TYR A 143 19.85 22.74 -3.40
CA TYR A 143 20.86 23.72 -3.00
C TYR A 143 21.34 24.45 -4.27
N HIS A 144 20.89 25.67 -4.50
CA HIS A 144 21.51 26.55 -5.49
C HIS A 144 22.71 27.22 -4.83
N SER A 145 23.90 26.64 -5.05
CA SER A 145 25.16 27.34 -4.82
C SER A 145 25.34 28.39 -5.92
N SER A 146 25.12 29.66 -5.58
CA SER A 146 25.45 30.80 -6.44
C SER A 146 26.96 30.84 -6.66
N THR A 147 27.41 30.62 -7.89
CA THR A 147 28.76 30.97 -8.33
C THR A 147 28.64 32.25 -9.14
N ASN A 148 29.16 33.36 -8.61
CA ASN A 148 29.26 34.64 -9.31
C ASN A 148 30.48 34.61 -10.25
N PHE A 149 30.29 35.06 -11.49
CA PHE A 149 31.33 35.66 -12.33
C PHE A 149 31.00 37.15 -12.50
#